data_AF-A0A0Q9KG14-F1
#
_entry.id   AF-A0A0Q9KG14-F1
#
_cell.length_a   1.000
_cell.length_b   1.000
_cell.length_c   1.000
_cell.angle_alpha   90.00
_cell.angle_beta   90.00
_cell.angle_gamma   90.00
#
_symmetry.space_group_name_H-M   'P 1'
#
loop_
_entity.id
_entity.type
_entity.pdbx_description
1 polymer ?
#
loop_
_entity_poly.entity_id
_entity_poly.type
_entity_poly.pdbx_seq_one_letter_code
_entity_poly.pdbx_strand_id
1 'polypeptide(L)'
;MVLSLLGAFSGALFYGAATVLQAVGMRRLAAVPPASRLAHRLWSARLFGVGMLLDGAGFLASVVALRTLPLFLVQSVVASSVAVTVVLAILFLGVRVRTGELVALVAIGVGLVALAASASPSEAGTLTRPQTWLLLAGVLPLALLAAGGAVRAGEAEAASPWTGFRIRFPRRRPSLVLLSVGAGLGFGGVGLAARVLVIPHPWWSGTRDPVLWALVGYSVVGFACYALALTAGPVTVVAAVTFGVETVVPAGIGLAFLGDSVRAGGAVLALLGFVSTVGGCLALARRAEIADPPLT
;
A
#
# COMPACT_ATOMS: atom_id res chain seq x y z
N MET A 1 -26.37 -0.78 10.35
CA MET A 1 -25.38 -1.47 11.20
C MET A 1 -24.97 -2.83 10.65
N VAL A 2 -25.87 -3.82 10.51
CA VAL A 2 -25.48 -5.18 10.06
C VAL A 2 -24.88 -5.20 8.64
N LEU A 3 -25.51 -4.54 7.67
CA LEU A 3 -24.99 -4.40 6.29
C LEU A 3 -23.60 -3.75 6.25
N SER A 4 -23.36 -2.77 7.12
CA SER A 4 -22.09 -2.04 7.22
C SER A 4 -20.97 -2.90 7.83
N LEU A 5 -21.31 -3.71 8.83
CA LEU A 5 -20.38 -4.68 9.43
C LEU A 5 -20.01 -5.74 8.39
N LEU A 6 -21.00 -6.28 7.68
CA LEU A 6 -20.76 -7.21 6.57
C LEU A 6 -19.87 -6.57 5.48
N GLY A 7 -20.09 -5.30 5.16
CA GLY A 7 -19.23 -4.53 4.26
C GLY A 7 -17.79 -4.43 4.75
N ALA A 8 -17.57 -4.07 6.02
CA ALA A 8 -16.22 -4.00 6.59
C ALA A 8 -15.51 -5.35 6.57
N PHE A 9 -16.18 -6.43 6.99
CA PHE A 9 -15.61 -7.79 6.97
C PHE A 9 -15.34 -8.29 5.56
N SER A 10 -16.24 -8.01 4.62
CA SER A 10 -16.03 -8.30 3.20
C SER A 10 -14.83 -7.54 2.66
N GLY A 11 -14.64 -6.28 3.07
CA GLY A 11 -13.47 -5.48 2.74
C GLY A 11 -12.17 -6.12 3.23
N ALA A 12 -12.14 -6.55 4.49
CA ALA A 12 -10.98 -7.26 5.04
C ALA A 12 -10.68 -8.57 4.31
N LEU A 13 -11.72 -9.31 3.91
CA LEU A 13 -11.57 -10.53 3.12
C LEU A 13 -11.04 -10.23 1.72
N PHE A 14 -11.54 -9.20 1.05
CA PHE A 14 -11.10 -8.78 -0.27
C PHE A 14 -9.64 -8.31 -0.26
N TYR A 15 -9.24 -7.47 0.69
CA TYR A 15 -7.85 -7.06 0.85
C TYR A 15 -6.92 -8.24 1.14
N GLY A 16 -7.35 -9.16 2.00
CA GLY A 16 -6.56 -10.35 2.31
C GLY A 16 -6.37 -11.26 1.11
N ALA A 17 -7.44 -11.52 0.37
CA ALA A 17 -7.40 -12.31 -0.86
C ALA A 17 -6.62 -11.62 -1.99
N ALA A 18 -6.77 -10.29 -2.12
CA ALA A 18 -6.04 -9.48 -3.09
C ALA A 18 -4.53 -9.63 -2.92
N THR A 19 -4.04 -9.48 -1.69
CA THR A 19 -2.63 -9.60 -1.35
C THR A 19 -2.06 -10.97 -1.75
N VAL A 20 -2.79 -12.06 -1.47
CA VAL A 20 -2.37 -13.42 -1.86
C VAL A 20 -2.33 -13.59 -3.38
N LEU A 21 -3.38 -13.13 -4.08
CA LEU A 21 -3.46 -13.22 -5.54
C LEU A 21 -2.38 -12.40 -6.24
N GLN A 22 -2.06 -11.22 -5.73
CA GLN A 22 -0.96 -10.37 -6.20
C GLN A 22 0.39 -11.05 -6.00
N ALA A 23 0.64 -11.64 -4.82
CA ALA A 23 1.87 -12.38 -4.55
C ALA A 23 2.03 -13.58 -5.51
N VAL A 24 0.97 -14.35 -5.74
CA VAL A 24 1.00 -15.47 -6.70
C VAL A 24 1.17 -14.97 -8.14
N GLY A 25 0.46 -13.92 -8.53
CA GLY A 25 0.55 -13.32 -9.86
C GLY A 25 1.96 -12.82 -10.18
N MET A 26 2.60 -12.14 -9.22
CA MET A 26 3.98 -11.68 -9.38
C MET A 26 4.98 -12.84 -9.42
N ARG A 27 4.82 -13.88 -8.59
CA ARG A 27 5.67 -15.08 -8.66
C ARG A 27 5.56 -15.78 -10.02
N ARG A 28 4.34 -15.90 -10.56
CA ARG A 28 4.11 -16.46 -11.91
C ARG A 28 4.76 -15.59 -12.97
N LEU A 29 4.59 -14.28 -12.89
CA LEU A 29 5.20 -13.34 -13.84
C LEU A 29 6.74 -13.38 -13.79
N ALA A 30 7.33 -13.51 -12.60
CA ALA A 30 8.79 -13.62 -12.42
C ALA A 30 9.37 -14.92 -13.02
N ALA A 31 8.57 -15.99 -13.07
CA ALA A 31 8.97 -17.25 -13.73
C ALA A 31 8.89 -17.20 -15.26
N VAL A 32 8.25 -16.17 -15.84
CA VAL A 32 8.13 -16.02 -17.30
C VAL A 32 9.41 -15.36 -17.86
N PRO A 33 10.04 -15.94 -18.89
CA PRO A 33 11.21 -15.33 -19.52
C PRO A 33 10.92 -13.93 -20.06
N PRO A 34 11.85 -12.95 -19.94
CA PRO A 34 11.62 -11.57 -20.39
C PRO A 34 11.24 -11.45 -21.87
N ALA A 35 11.79 -12.32 -22.72
CA ALA A 35 11.53 -12.38 -24.15
C ALA A 35 10.16 -12.96 -24.54
N SER A 36 9.35 -13.38 -23.56
CA SER A 36 8.02 -13.94 -23.82
C SER A 36 7.07 -12.89 -24.37
N ARG A 37 6.17 -13.30 -25.27
CA ARG A 37 5.13 -12.43 -25.83
C ARG A 37 4.36 -11.70 -24.74
N LEU A 38 4.05 -10.42 -24.97
CA LEU A 38 3.31 -9.58 -24.02
C LEU A 38 2.01 -10.23 -23.55
N ALA A 39 1.27 -10.88 -24.45
CA ALA A 39 0.05 -11.61 -24.11
C ALA A 39 0.27 -12.71 -23.06
N HIS A 40 1.39 -13.44 -23.13
CA HIS A 40 1.71 -14.49 -22.17
C HIS A 40 2.13 -13.93 -20.82
N ARG A 41 2.85 -12.79 -20.81
CA ARG A 41 3.19 -12.06 -19.59
C ARG A 41 1.93 -11.50 -18.91
N LEU A 42 1.04 -10.87 -19.67
CA LEU A 42 -0.26 -10.36 -19.17
C LEU A 42 -1.13 -11.49 -18.62
N TRP A 43 -1.19 -12.62 -19.31
CA TRP A 43 -1.91 -13.80 -18.82
C TRP A 43 -1.33 -14.33 -17.50
N SER A 44 -0.01 -14.32 -17.36
CA SER A 44 0.67 -14.75 -16.13
C SER A 44 0.44 -13.76 -14.98
N ALA A 45 0.34 -12.47 -15.30
CA ALA A 45 -0.02 -11.40 -14.37
C ALA A 45 -1.52 -11.29 -14.07
N ARG A 46 -2.39 -12.14 -14.66
CA ARG A 46 -3.85 -12.02 -14.48
C ARG A 46 -4.30 -12.05 -13.02
N LEU A 47 -3.64 -12.86 -12.19
CA LEU A 47 -3.97 -12.97 -10.76
C LEU A 47 -3.61 -11.68 -10.01
N PHE A 48 -2.55 -11.00 -10.43
CA PHE A 48 -2.23 -9.67 -9.93
C PHE A 48 -3.35 -8.68 -10.29
N GLY A 49 -3.81 -8.68 -11.54
CA GLY A 49 -4.95 -7.87 -11.98
C GLY A 49 -6.24 -8.16 -11.21
N VAL A 50 -6.55 -9.44 -10.95
CA VAL A 50 -7.72 -9.82 -10.12
C VAL A 50 -7.55 -9.32 -8.68
N GLY A 51 -6.36 -9.44 -8.10
CA GLY A 51 -6.09 -8.90 -6.77
C GLY A 51 -6.30 -7.38 -6.71
N MET A 52 -5.86 -6.64 -7.73
CA MET A 52 -6.11 -5.19 -7.84
C MET A 52 -7.61 -4.85 -7.87
N LEU A 53 -8.42 -5.66 -8.57
CA LEU A 53 -9.88 -5.47 -8.59
C LEU A 53 -10.49 -5.74 -7.21
N LEU A 54 -9.96 -6.72 -6.47
CA LEU A 54 -10.38 -7.00 -5.10
C LEU A 54 -9.97 -5.88 -4.13
N ASP A 55 -8.79 -5.28 -4.27
CA ASP A 55 -8.42 -4.09 -3.48
C ASP A 55 -9.40 -2.94 -3.72
N GLY A 56 -9.76 -2.69 -4.99
CA GLY A 56 -10.77 -1.71 -5.35
C GLY A 56 -12.14 -2.03 -4.74
N ALA A 57 -12.57 -3.28 -4.79
CA ALA A 57 -13.82 -3.73 -4.17
C ALA A 57 -13.78 -3.60 -2.63
N GLY A 58 -12.66 -3.96 -2.00
CA GLY A 58 -12.45 -3.82 -0.56
C GLY A 58 -12.43 -2.37 -0.09
N PHE A 59 -11.86 -1.48 -0.92
CA PHE A 59 -11.91 -0.04 -0.71
C PHE A 59 -13.33 0.51 -0.77
N LEU A 60 -14.09 0.16 -1.82
CA LEU A 60 -15.49 0.58 -1.94
C LEU A 60 -16.33 0.06 -0.77
N ALA A 61 -16.13 -1.19 -0.35
CA ALA A 61 -16.80 -1.75 0.81
C ALA A 61 -16.45 -1.00 2.10
N SER A 62 -15.19 -0.60 2.27
CA SER A 62 -14.72 0.19 3.40
C SER A 62 -15.32 1.60 3.39
N VAL A 63 -15.42 2.25 2.22
CA VAL A 63 -16.09 3.55 2.06
C VAL A 63 -17.57 3.45 2.44
N VAL A 64 -18.26 2.38 2.01
CA VAL A 64 -19.67 2.14 2.40
C VAL A 64 -19.79 1.93 3.91
N ALA A 65 -18.88 1.16 4.51
CA ALA A 65 -18.86 0.93 5.95
C ALA A 65 -18.68 2.24 6.75
N LEU A 66 -17.77 3.11 6.31
CA LEU A 66 -17.49 4.40 6.95
C LEU A 66 -18.67 5.36 6.97
N ARG A 67 -19.70 5.17 6.13
CA ARG A 67 -20.91 6.01 6.15
C ARG A 67 -21.76 5.82 7.40
N THR A 68 -21.59 4.71 8.11
CA THR A 68 -22.50 4.29 9.20
C THR A 68 -21.78 3.69 10.39
N LEU A 69 -20.51 3.33 10.25
CA LEU A 69 -19.66 2.80 11.32
C LEU A 69 -18.58 3.82 11.68
N PRO A 70 -18.18 3.88 12.96
CA PRO A 70 -17.02 4.68 13.36
C PRO A 70 -15.76 4.24 12.62
N LEU A 71 -14.91 5.22 12.26
CA LEU A 71 -13.67 4.98 11.52
C LEU A 71 -12.77 3.96 12.23
N PHE A 72 -12.62 4.06 13.55
CA PHE A 72 -11.79 3.11 14.31
C PHE A 72 -12.23 1.66 14.14
N LEU A 73 -13.55 1.41 14.03
CA LEU A 73 -14.08 0.05 13.89
C LEU A 73 -13.79 -0.48 12.48
N VAL A 74 -13.98 0.35 11.46
CA VAL A 74 -13.65 -0.01 10.07
C VAL A 74 -12.15 -0.26 9.94
N GLN A 75 -11.30 0.60 10.50
CA GLN A 75 -9.84 0.42 10.47
C GLN A 75 -9.40 -0.82 11.22
N SER A 76 -10.03 -1.14 12.36
CA SER A 76 -9.76 -2.39 13.10
C SER A 76 -10.10 -3.63 12.27
N VAL A 77 -11.22 -3.59 11.54
CA VAL A 77 -11.62 -4.69 10.64
C VAL A 77 -10.67 -4.77 9.44
N VAL A 78 -10.31 -3.65 8.81
CA VAL A 78 -9.35 -3.64 7.69
C VAL A 78 -7.97 -4.13 8.14
N ALA A 79 -7.50 -3.77 9.33
CA ALA A 79 -6.25 -4.29 9.90
C ALA A 79 -6.28 -5.82 10.07
N SER A 80 -7.46 -6.41 10.33
CA SER A 80 -7.63 -7.87 10.41
C SER A 80 -7.41 -8.58 9.06
N SER A 81 -7.41 -7.85 7.93
CA SER A 81 -7.10 -8.41 6.61
C SER A 81 -5.72 -9.06 6.55
N VAL A 82 -4.76 -8.59 7.36
CA VAL A 82 -3.44 -9.20 7.49
C VAL A 82 -3.54 -10.64 8.01
N ALA A 83 -4.38 -10.88 9.02
CA ALA A 83 -4.63 -12.22 9.52
C ALA A 83 -5.32 -13.09 8.46
N VAL A 84 -6.24 -12.51 7.69
CA VAL A 84 -6.88 -13.19 6.54
C VAL A 84 -5.83 -13.57 5.50
N THR A 85 -4.93 -12.67 5.11
CA THR A 85 -3.83 -12.94 4.18
C THR A 85 -2.99 -14.12 4.64
N VAL A 86 -2.64 -14.17 5.93
CA VAL A 86 -1.84 -15.26 6.51
C VAL A 86 -2.58 -16.58 6.44
N VAL A 87 -3.85 -16.61 6.86
CA VAL A 87 -4.69 -17.81 6.81
C VAL A 87 -4.82 -18.30 5.37
N LEU A 88 -5.12 -17.41 4.42
CA LEU A 88 -5.23 -17.76 3.01
C LEU A 88 -3.89 -18.26 2.44
N ALA A 89 -2.76 -17.66 2.83
CA ALA A 89 -1.44 -18.11 2.40
C ALA A 89 -1.10 -19.51 2.94
N ILE A 90 -1.45 -19.82 4.20
CA ILE A 90 -1.28 -21.17 4.76
C ILE A 90 -2.16 -22.17 4.02
N LEU A 91 -3.44 -21.86 3.84
CA LEU A 91 -4.43 -22.77 3.25
C LEU A 91 -4.19 -23.03 1.76
N PHE A 92 -3.94 -21.98 0.97
CA PHE A 92 -3.88 -22.08 -0.49
C PHE A 92 -2.47 -22.21 -1.06
N LEU A 93 -1.45 -21.68 -0.38
CA LEU A 93 -0.07 -21.72 -0.86
C LEU A 93 0.80 -22.71 -0.07
N GLY A 94 0.27 -23.31 1.01
CA GLY A 94 1.01 -24.26 1.85
C GLY A 94 2.22 -23.63 2.54
N VAL A 95 2.22 -22.30 2.73
CA VAL A 95 3.33 -21.59 3.36
C VAL A 95 3.39 -21.95 4.84
N ARG A 96 4.56 -22.34 5.31
CA ARG A 96 4.81 -22.56 6.74
C ARG A 96 5.28 -21.25 7.36
N VAL A 97 4.41 -20.62 8.13
CA VAL A 97 4.75 -19.39 8.86
C VAL A 97 5.68 -19.74 10.00
N ARG A 98 6.89 -19.18 10.02
CA ARG A 98 7.82 -19.39 11.13
C ARG A 98 7.31 -18.63 12.34
N THR A 99 7.57 -19.13 13.55
CA THR A 99 7.12 -18.48 14.80
C THR A 99 7.50 -17.00 14.86
N GLY A 100 8.67 -16.63 14.34
CA GLY A 100 9.09 -15.24 14.33
C GLY A 100 8.38 -14.34 13.31
N GLU A 101 7.84 -14.88 12.21
CA GLU A 101 6.96 -14.14 11.30
C GLU A 101 5.59 -13.95 11.94
N LEU A 102 5.07 -15.00 12.60
CA LEU A 102 3.83 -14.93 13.36
C LEU A 102 3.91 -13.87 14.46
N VAL A 103 5.01 -13.83 15.22
CA VAL A 103 5.24 -12.80 16.25
C VAL A 103 5.27 -11.40 15.64
N ALA A 104 5.93 -11.22 14.48
CA ALA A 104 5.95 -9.92 13.80
C ALA A 104 4.55 -9.48 13.34
N LEU A 105 3.77 -10.41 12.77
CA LEU A 105 2.38 -10.17 12.35
C LEU A 105 1.48 -9.82 13.54
N VAL A 106 1.61 -10.55 14.66
CA VAL A 106 0.88 -10.25 15.90
C VAL A 106 1.29 -8.89 16.45
N ALA A 107 2.58 -8.56 16.46
CA ALA A 107 3.07 -7.25 16.93
C ALA A 107 2.52 -6.09 16.08
N ILE A 108 2.41 -6.26 14.75
CA ILE A 108 1.75 -5.31 13.86
C ILE A 108 0.27 -5.17 14.24
N GLY A 109 -0.46 -6.29 14.36
CA GLY A 109 -1.88 -6.28 14.71
C GLY A 109 -2.16 -5.59 16.05
N VAL A 110 -1.41 -5.96 17.09
CA VAL A 110 -1.51 -5.33 18.42
C VAL A 110 -1.15 -3.85 18.35
N GLY A 111 -0.11 -3.48 17.59
CA GLY A 111 0.31 -2.10 17.42
C GLY A 111 -0.75 -1.22 16.77
N LEU A 112 -1.40 -1.72 15.72
CA LEU A 112 -2.50 -1.04 15.04
C LEU A 112 -3.73 -0.90 15.95
N VAL A 113 -4.06 -1.93 16.75
CA VAL A 113 -5.15 -1.85 17.74
C VAL A 113 -4.85 -0.83 18.83
N ALA A 114 -3.61 -0.79 19.34
CA ALA A 114 -3.18 0.19 20.34
C ALA A 114 -3.25 1.62 19.77
N LEU A 115 -2.81 1.83 18.53
CA LEU A 115 -2.94 3.12 17.83
C LEU A 115 -4.40 3.53 17.69
N ALA A 116 -5.27 2.64 17.22
CA ALA A 116 -6.70 2.90 17.08
C ALA A 116 -7.36 3.23 18.43
N ALA A 117 -7.00 2.52 19.50
CA ALA A 117 -7.52 2.76 20.85
C ALA A 117 -7.01 4.08 21.47
N SER A 118 -5.85 4.56 21.03
CA SER A 118 -5.26 5.82 21.50
C SER A 118 -5.86 7.05 20.83
N ALA A 119 -6.48 6.91 19.66
CA ALA A 119 -7.08 8.02 18.92
C ALA A 119 -8.37 8.52 19.59
N SER A 120 -8.57 9.85 19.65
CA SER A 120 -9.87 10.42 20.00
C SER A 120 -10.78 10.48 18.76
N PRO A 121 -12.11 10.32 18.94
CA PRO A 121 -13.06 10.58 17.87
C PRO A 121 -13.00 12.08 17.49
N SER A 122 -12.33 12.39 16.38
CA SER A 122 -12.41 13.71 15.75
C SER A 122 -13.31 13.61 14.51
N GLU A 123 -14.19 14.60 14.31
CA GLU A 123 -14.79 14.81 13.01
C GLU A 123 -13.67 15.03 11.97
N ALA A 124 -13.82 14.47 10.77
CA ALA A 124 -12.80 14.65 9.74
C ALA A 124 -12.62 16.15 9.47
N GLY A 125 -11.44 16.69 9.79
CA GLY A 125 -11.14 18.09 9.57
C GLY A 125 -11.40 18.45 8.10
N THR A 126 -12.22 19.48 7.86
CA THR A 126 -12.44 19.99 6.51
C THR A 126 -11.18 20.69 6.05
N LEU A 127 -10.53 20.18 4.99
CA LEU A 127 -9.42 20.90 4.38
C LEU A 127 -9.94 22.20 3.74
N THR A 128 -9.19 23.27 3.93
CA THR A 128 -9.39 24.52 3.20
C THR A 128 -9.16 24.28 1.70
N ARG A 129 -9.81 25.08 0.85
CA ARG A 129 -9.65 25.00 -0.62
C ARG A 129 -8.18 24.97 -1.10
N PRO A 130 -7.23 25.77 -0.57
CA PRO A 130 -5.83 25.64 -0.99
C PRO A 130 -5.19 24.31 -0.54
N GLN A 131 -5.58 23.74 0.59
CA GLN A 131 -5.06 22.45 1.07
C GLN A 131 -5.52 21.28 0.19
N THR A 132 -6.73 21.32 -0.37
CA THR A 132 -7.19 20.27 -1.32
C THR A 132 -6.42 20.31 -2.63
N TRP A 133 -6.08 21.52 -3.13
CA TRP A 133 -5.19 21.68 -4.27
C TRP A 133 -3.75 21.28 -3.96
N LEU A 134 -3.25 21.55 -2.76
CA LEU A 134 -1.93 21.10 -2.31
C LEU A 134 -1.87 19.56 -2.24
N LEU A 135 -2.92 18.93 -1.72
CA LEU A 135 -3.06 17.47 -1.71
C LEU A 135 -3.00 16.91 -3.13
N LEU A 136 -3.73 17.50 -4.08
CA LEU A 136 -3.67 17.10 -5.49
C LEU A 136 -2.28 17.36 -6.11
N ALA A 137 -1.66 18.49 -5.81
CA ALA A 137 -0.33 18.85 -6.32
C ALA A 137 0.75 17.87 -5.86
N GLY A 138 0.60 17.25 -4.68
CA GLY A 138 1.50 16.21 -4.18
C GLY A 138 1.53 14.94 -5.04
N VAL A 139 0.56 14.72 -5.94
CA VAL A 139 0.60 13.64 -6.94
C VAL A 139 1.72 13.87 -7.96
N LEU A 140 1.98 15.13 -8.34
CA LEU A 140 2.94 15.49 -9.38
C LEU A 140 4.39 15.03 -9.10
N PRO A 141 5.01 15.32 -7.94
CA PRO A 141 6.36 14.87 -7.66
C PRO A 141 6.47 13.33 -7.66
N LEU A 142 5.43 12.63 -7.19
CA LEU A 142 5.39 11.18 -7.24
C LEU A 142 5.25 10.67 -8.69
N ALA A 143 4.46 11.36 -9.53
CA ALA A 143 4.31 11.01 -10.94
C ALA A 143 5.63 11.17 -11.70
N LEU A 144 6.37 12.24 -11.42
CA LEU A 144 7.71 12.46 -11.96
C LEU A 144 8.70 11.39 -11.47
N LEU A 145 8.58 10.96 -10.21
CA LEU A 145 9.36 9.86 -9.66
C LEU A 145 9.11 8.55 -10.41
N ALA A 146 7.84 8.19 -10.60
CA ALA A 146 7.41 6.99 -11.32
C ALA A 146 7.87 7.04 -12.78
N ALA A 147 7.64 8.15 -13.48
CA ALA A 147 8.08 8.35 -14.86
C ALA A 147 9.60 8.24 -15.00
N GLY A 148 10.36 8.91 -14.11
CA GLY A 148 11.81 8.82 -14.09
C GLY A 148 12.32 7.42 -13.74
N GLY A 149 11.59 6.65 -12.94
CA GLY A 149 11.87 5.24 -12.67
C GLY A 149 11.62 4.35 -13.89
N ALA A 150 10.50 4.56 -14.58
CA ALA A 150 10.10 3.82 -15.76
C ALA A 150 11.06 4.05 -16.95
N VAL A 151 11.47 5.29 -17.20
CA VAL A 151 12.45 5.62 -18.27
C VAL A 151 13.77 4.89 -18.02
N ARG A 152 14.29 4.93 -16.79
CA ARG A 152 15.54 4.26 -16.43
C ARG A 152 15.44 2.73 -16.47
N ALA A 153 14.26 2.18 -16.21
CA ALA A 153 14.00 0.75 -16.35
C ALA A 153 13.96 0.34 -17.83
N GLY A 154 13.32 1.13 -18.69
CA GLY A 154 13.23 0.88 -20.13
C GLY A 154 14.59 1.02 -20.86
N GLU A 155 15.41 2.00 -20.48
CA GLU A 155 16.78 2.15 -21.00
C GLU A 155 17.67 0.96 -20.66
N ALA A 156 17.45 0.30 -19.52
CA ALA A 156 18.18 -0.91 -19.12
C ALA A 156 17.76 -2.14 -19.94
N GLU A 157 16.49 -2.21 -20.38
CA GLU A 157 15.95 -3.32 -21.18
C GLU A 157 16.33 -3.19 -22.67
N ALA A 158 16.40 -1.96 -23.20
CA ALA A 158 16.83 -1.67 -24.57
C ALA A 158 18.32 -1.99 -24.85
N ALA A 159 19.13 -2.20 -23.81
CA ALA A 159 20.58 -2.36 -23.90
C ALA A 159 21.08 -3.81 -24.15
N SER A 160 20.23 -4.77 -24.53
CA SER A 160 20.67 -6.14 -24.90
C SER A 160 19.65 -6.83 -25.82
N PRO A 161 20.00 -7.55 -26.92
CA PRO A 161 21.30 -8.15 -27.29
C PRO A 161 21.71 -8.03 -28.79
N TRP A 162 21.37 -6.97 -29.53
CA TRP A 162 21.65 -6.92 -30.99
C TRP A 162 22.75 -5.98 -31.47
N THR A 163 23.29 -5.10 -30.62
CA THR A 163 24.31 -4.13 -31.02
C THR A 163 25.60 -4.40 -30.25
N GLY A 164 26.62 -4.93 -30.93
CA GLY A 164 27.93 -5.32 -30.40
C GLY A 164 28.81 -4.18 -29.85
N PHE A 165 28.23 -3.04 -29.46
CA PHE A 165 28.95 -1.89 -28.93
C PHE A 165 28.60 -1.67 -27.45
N ARG A 166 29.47 -2.16 -26.56
CA ARG A 166 29.33 -2.00 -25.11
C ARG A 166 29.89 -0.65 -24.66
N ILE A 167 29.06 0.39 -24.68
CA ILE A 167 29.36 1.61 -23.91
C ILE A 167 28.92 1.38 -22.46
N ARG A 168 29.88 1.30 -21.53
CA ARG A 168 29.62 1.28 -20.08
C ARG A 168 29.17 2.68 -19.62
N PHE A 169 27.88 2.98 -19.70
CA PHE A 169 27.32 4.05 -18.88
C PHE A 169 27.19 3.57 -17.42
N PRO A 170 27.51 4.40 -16.41
CA PRO A 170 27.35 4.03 -15.00
C PRO A 170 25.88 3.74 -14.70
N ARG A 171 25.57 2.46 -14.46
CA ARG A 171 24.24 1.91 -14.14
C ARG A 171 23.66 2.53 -12.86
N ARG A 172 22.95 3.65 -12.95
CA ARG A 172 22.09 4.09 -11.85
C ARG A 172 20.73 3.42 -11.99
N ARG A 173 20.59 2.21 -11.42
CA ARG A 173 19.27 1.60 -11.20
C ARG A 173 18.37 2.62 -10.48
N PRO A 174 17.07 2.70 -10.79
CA PRO A 174 16.18 3.52 -9.98
C PRO A 174 16.31 3.07 -8.52
N SER A 175 16.44 4.04 -7.61
CA SER A 175 16.65 3.75 -6.19
C SER A 175 15.44 2.99 -5.65
N LEU A 176 15.63 1.70 -5.33
CA LEU A 176 14.61 0.82 -4.74
C LEU A 176 13.92 1.52 -3.57
N VAL A 177 14.73 2.09 -2.67
CA VAL A 177 14.25 2.79 -1.48
C VAL A 177 13.40 3.98 -1.88
N LEU A 178 13.85 4.78 -2.85
CA LEU A 178 13.13 5.96 -3.29
C LEU A 178 11.77 5.61 -3.91
N LEU A 179 11.71 4.58 -4.77
CA LEU A 179 10.45 4.11 -5.35
C LEU A 179 9.53 3.51 -4.28
N SER A 180 10.08 2.80 -3.29
CA SER A 180 9.29 2.22 -2.19
C SER A 180 8.70 3.31 -1.28
N VAL A 181 9.47 4.39 -1.03
CA VAL A 181 8.98 5.59 -0.34
C VAL A 181 7.90 6.28 -1.18
N GLY A 182 8.11 6.43 -2.49
CA GLY A 182 7.13 7.02 -3.40
C GLY A 182 5.81 6.23 -3.43
N ALA A 183 5.89 4.90 -3.38
CA ALA A 183 4.72 4.04 -3.24
C ALA A 183 3.97 4.27 -1.93
N GLY A 184 4.70 4.31 -0.81
CA GLY A 184 4.10 4.54 0.52
C GLY A 184 3.46 5.92 0.65
N LEU A 185 4.08 6.95 0.08
CA LEU A 185 3.47 8.28 0.00
C LEU A 185 2.22 8.28 -0.89
N GLY A 186 2.23 7.51 -1.98
CA GLY A 186 1.07 7.29 -2.84
C GLY A 186 -0.10 6.70 -2.06
N PHE A 187 0.08 5.53 -1.46
CA PHE A 187 -0.98 4.87 -0.70
C PHE A 187 -1.42 5.68 0.52
N GLY A 188 -0.49 6.34 1.22
CA GLY A 188 -0.82 7.26 2.29
C GLY A 188 -1.68 8.44 1.83
N GLY A 189 -1.38 8.98 0.64
CA GLY A 189 -2.19 10.02 -0.02
C GLY A 189 -3.61 9.55 -0.38
N VAL A 190 -3.79 8.28 -0.76
CA VAL A 190 -5.13 7.68 -0.95
C VAL A 190 -5.91 7.70 0.36
N GLY A 191 -5.28 7.30 1.48
CA GLY A 191 -5.91 7.32 2.80
C GLY A 191 -6.34 8.74 3.22
N LEU A 192 -5.47 9.73 3.02
CA LEU A 192 -5.77 11.14 3.30
C LEU A 192 -6.90 11.67 2.41
N ALA A 193 -6.84 11.41 1.10
CA ALA A 193 -7.87 11.84 0.16
C ALA A 193 -9.22 11.18 0.48
N ALA A 194 -9.26 9.89 0.75
CA ALA A 194 -10.48 9.16 1.11
C ALA A 194 -11.10 9.69 2.41
N ARG A 195 -10.29 10.14 3.36
CA ARG A 195 -10.75 10.71 4.63
C ARG A 195 -11.41 12.07 4.46
N VAL A 196 -10.93 12.89 3.54
CA VAL A 196 -11.43 14.26 3.30
C VAL A 196 -12.51 14.29 2.22
N LEU A 197 -12.57 13.27 1.36
CA LEU A 197 -13.51 13.21 0.25
C LEU A 197 -14.95 13.18 0.76
N VAL A 198 -15.68 14.26 0.49
CA VAL A 198 -17.12 14.31 0.66
C VAL A 198 -17.74 13.88 -0.66
N ILE A 199 -18.54 12.81 -0.66
CA ILE A 199 -19.23 12.35 -1.88
C ILE A 199 -20.49 13.21 -2.07
N PRO A 200 -20.54 14.13 -3.04
CA PRO A 200 -21.70 15.00 -3.21
C PRO A 200 -22.88 14.23 -3.79
N HIS A 201 -24.10 14.68 -3.48
CA HIS A 201 -25.32 14.31 -4.20
C HIS A 201 -25.73 15.48 -5.10
N PRO A 202 -25.76 15.31 -6.44
CA PRO A 202 -25.51 14.10 -7.23
C PRO A 202 -24.03 13.73 -7.35
N TRP A 203 -23.74 12.42 -7.46
CA TRP A 203 -22.37 11.86 -7.48
C TRP A 203 -21.49 12.39 -8.62
N TRP A 204 -22.07 12.71 -9.78
CA TRP A 204 -21.34 13.26 -10.92
C TRP A 204 -20.76 14.66 -10.67
N SER A 205 -21.30 15.41 -9.70
CA SER A 205 -20.77 16.73 -9.36
C SER A 205 -19.40 16.66 -8.67
N GLY A 206 -19.04 15.49 -8.12
CA GLY A 206 -17.74 15.21 -7.53
C GLY A 206 -16.58 15.19 -8.53
N THR A 207 -16.85 15.12 -9.84
CA THR A 207 -15.80 15.23 -10.87
C THR A 207 -15.08 16.58 -10.88
N ARG A 208 -15.69 17.61 -10.29
CA ARG A 208 -15.09 18.94 -10.10
C ARG A 208 -14.29 19.05 -8.80
N ASP A 209 -14.34 18.05 -7.94
CA ASP A 209 -13.62 18.04 -6.67
C ASP A 209 -12.16 17.60 -6.88
N PRO A 210 -11.16 18.46 -6.56
CA PRO A 210 -9.75 18.07 -6.65
C PRO A 210 -9.39 16.88 -5.76
N VAL A 211 -10.12 16.61 -4.68
CA VAL A 211 -9.85 15.48 -3.77
C VAL A 211 -10.10 14.14 -4.46
N LEU A 212 -11.11 14.06 -5.35
CA LEU A 212 -11.37 12.86 -6.13
C LEU A 212 -10.20 12.54 -7.07
N TRP A 213 -9.67 13.57 -7.74
CA TRP A 213 -8.52 13.43 -8.62
C TRP A 213 -7.23 13.12 -7.86
N ALA A 214 -7.08 13.64 -6.63
CA ALA A 214 -5.97 13.30 -5.76
C ALA A 214 -6.02 11.82 -5.40
N LEU A 215 -7.19 11.30 -5.00
CA LEU A 215 -7.41 9.89 -4.68
C LEU A 215 -7.02 8.98 -5.85
N VAL A 216 -7.50 9.28 -7.05
CA VAL A 216 -7.19 8.51 -8.27
C VAL A 216 -5.71 8.62 -8.62
N GLY A 217 -5.16 9.84 -8.61
CA GLY A 217 -3.76 10.12 -8.95
C GLY A 217 -2.78 9.41 -8.02
N TYR A 218 -2.99 9.52 -6.71
CA TYR A 218 -2.19 8.82 -5.71
C TYR A 218 -2.28 7.30 -5.83
N SER A 219 -3.46 6.76 -6.16
CA SER A 219 -3.62 5.33 -6.42
C SER A 219 -2.74 4.89 -7.60
N VAL A 220 -2.91 5.52 -8.77
CA VAL A 220 -2.18 5.17 -10.00
C VAL A 220 -0.67 5.29 -9.81
N VAL A 221 -0.22 6.42 -9.26
CA VAL A 221 1.20 6.71 -9.11
C VAL A 221 1.83 5.86 -8.00
N GLY A 222 1.13 5.65 -6.88
CA GLY A 222 1.57 4.77 -5.80
C GLY A 222 1.80 3.35 -6.31
N PHE A 223 0.86 2.82 -7.09
CA PHE A 223 1.01 1.52 -7.74
C PHE A 223 2.17 1.47 -8.75
N ALA A 224 2.35 2.51 -9.57
CA ALA A 224 3.46 2.57 -10.53
C ALA A 224 4.81 2.53 -9.81
N CYS A 225 4.98 3.34 -8.76
CA CYS A 225 6.16 3.33 -7.90
C CYS A 225 6.38 1.96 -7.25
N TYR A 226 5.31 1.34 -6.72
CA TYR A 226 5.38 0.04 -6.07
C TYR A 226 5.82 -1.06 -7.05
N ALA A 227 5.20 -1.12 -8.23
CA ALA A 227 5.57 -2.08 -9.27
C ALA A 227 7.02 -1.90 -9.72
N LEU A 228 7.47 -0.66 -9.95
CA LEU A 228 8.86 -0.38 -10.30
C LEU A 228 9.82 -0.75 -9.16
N ALA A 229 9.44 -0.50 -7.90
CA ALA A 229 10.25 -0.88 -6.74
C ALA A 229 10.43 -2.41 -6.66
N LEU A 230 9.36 -3.18 -6.91
CA LEU A 230 9.41 -4.64 -6.96
C LEU A 230 10.34 -5.17 -8.07
N THR A 231 10.51 -4.44 -9.17
CA THR A 231 11.52 -4.80 -10.19
C THR A 231 12.94 -4.43 -9.80
N ALA A 232 13.12 -3.50 -8.86
CA ALA A 232 14.42 -2.97 -8.46
C ALA A 232 15.10 -3.78 -7.34
N GLY A 233 14.35 -4.61 -6.61
CA GLY A 233 14.93 -5.55 -5.64
C GLY A 233 13.91 -6.29 -4.77
N PRO A 234 14.27 -6.72 -3.56
CA PRO A 234 13.50 -7.72 -2.81
C PRO A 234 12.10 -7.24 -2.45
N VAL A 235 11.09 -8.08 -2.71
CA VAL A 235 9.65 -7.80 -2.47
C VAL A 235 9.41 -7.35 -1.04
N THR A 236 10.13 -7.93 -0.09
CA THR A 236 9.92 -7.72 1.34
C THR A 236 10.53 -6.43 1.87
N VAL A 237 11.67 -6.00 1.31
CA VAL A 237 12.24 -4.68 1.58
C VAL A 237 11.30 -3.61 1.03
N VAL A 238 10.83 -3.79 -0.21
CA VAL A 238 9.88 -2.88 -0.86
C VAL A 238 8.61 -2.76 -0.03
N ALA A 239 7.98 -3.88 0.33
CA ALA A 239 6.78 -3.91 1.15
C ALA A 239 6.98 -3.22 2.51
N ALA A 240 8.09 -3.48 3.19
CA ALA A 240 8.33 -2.91 4.51
C ALA A 240 8.56 -1.39 4.47
N VAL A 241 9.33 -0.89 3.49
CA VAL A 241 9.53 0.55 3.32
C VAL A 241 8.21 1.23 2.93
N THR A 242 7.47 0.64 2.00
CA THR A 242 6.15 1.14 1.56
C THR A 242 5.17 1.22 2.72
N PHE A 243 4.95 0.13 3.45
CA PHE A 243 4.03 0.12 4.61
C PHE A 243 4.48 1.05 5.73
N GLY A 244 5.79 1.12 5.99
CA GLY A 244 6.35 2.05 6.96
C GLY A 244 5.99 3.50 6.61
N VAL A 245 6.27 3.94 5.39
CA VAL A 245 5.98 5.31 4.94
C VAL A 245 4.48 5.59 4.89
N GLU A 246 3.68 4.66 4.35
CA GLU A 246 2.22 4.75 4.29
C GLU A 246 1.57 4.84 5.67
N THR A 247 2.18 4.26 6.70
CA THR A 247 1.65 4.34 8.07
C THR A 247 2.09 5.64 8.75
N VAL A 248 3.38 5.96 8.68
CA VAL A 248 3.99 7.04 9.47
C VAL A 248 3.57 8.42 8.96
N VAL A 249 3.60 8.62 7.63
CA VAL A 249 3.38 9.95 7.04
C VAL A 249 1.94 10.42 7.20
N PRO A 250 0.90 9.62 6.86
CA PRO A 250 -0.49 10.02 7.07
C PRO A 250 -0.83 10.21 8.54
N ALA A 251 -0.28 9.40 9.45
CA ALA A 251 -0.47 9.58 10.88
C ALA A 251 0.09 10.94 11.36
N GLY A 252 1.30 11.30 10.91
CA GLY A 252 1.90 12.60 11.21
C GLY A 252 1.09 13.78 10.64
N ILE A 253 0.63 13.67 9.39
CA ILE A 253 -0.22 14.69 8.75
C ILE A 253 -1.57 14.81 9.46
N GLY A 254 -2.14 13.67 9.88
CA GLY A 254 -3.34 13.59 10.71
C GLY A 254 -3.24 14.47 11.95
N LEU A 255 -2.19 14.22 12.74
CA LEU A 255 -1.92 14.91 14.01
C LEU A 255 -1.60 16.40 13.83
N ALA A 256 -0.85 16.75 12.79
CA ALA A 256 -0.39 18.12 12.58
C ALA A 256 -1.42 19.03 11.91
N PHE A 257 -2.22 18.50 10.96
CA PHE A 257 -3.00 19.33 10.04
C PHE A 257 -4.49 18.97 9.94
N LEU A 258 -4.91 17.77 10.34
CA LEU A 258 -6.32 17.32 10.21
C LEU A 258 -7.08 17.32 11.54
N GLY A 259 -6.45 17.82 12.61
CA GLY A 259 -7.06 17.88 13.94
C GLY A 259 -7.15 16.51 14.63
N ASP A 260 -6.37 15.52 14.19
CA ASP A 260 -6.28 14.27 14.93
C ASP A 260 -5.64 14.53 16.28
N SER A 261 -6.27 13.99 17.31
CA SER A 261 -5.79 14.08 18.67
C SER A 261 -5.61 12.68 19.24
N VAL A 262 -4.62 12.57 20.11
CA VAL A 262 -4.46 11.40 20.96
C VAL A 262 -5.28 11.67 22.22
N ARG A 263 -6.09 10.69 22.65
CA ARG A 263 -6.90 10.78 23.86
C ARG A 263 -6.00 11.16 25.04
N ALA A 264 -6.51 11.99 25.96
CA ALA A 264 -5.76 12.38 27.17
C ALA A 264 -5.28 11.12 27.93
N GLY A 265 -3.96 11.02 28.16
CA GLY A 265 -3.30 9.84 28.74
C GLY A 265 -2.95 8.71 27.76
N GLY A 266 -3.35 8.80 26.49
CA GLY A 266 -3.14 7.79 25.45
C GLY A 266 -1.79 7.90 24.71
N ALA A 267 -0.97 8.93 24.97
CA ALA A 267 0.29 9.18 24.25
C ALA A 267 1.28 8.01 24.34
N VAL A 268 1.38 7.38 25.51
CA VAL A 268 2.24 6.21 25.71
C VAL A 268 1.72 5.01 24.90
N LEU A 269 0.41 4.80 24.89
CA LEU A 269 -0.23 3.73 24.11
C LEU A 269 -0.05 3.95 22.61
N ALA A 270 -0.18 5.20 22.14
CA ALA A 270 0.08 5.57 20.75
C ALA A 270 1.54 5.32 20.36
N LEU A 271 2.49 5.72 21.21
CA LEU A 271 3.92 5.51 20.98
C LEU A 271 4.26 4.02 20.95
N LEU A 272 3.77 3.23 21.92
CA LEU A 272 3.99 1.78 21.95
C LEU A 272 3.36 1.10 20.73
N GLY A 273 2.15 1.50 20.34
CA GLY A 273 1.47 0.98 19.16
C GLY A 273 2.24 1.28 17.87
N PHE A 274 2.74 2.50 17.74
CA PHE A 274 3.60 2.93 16.64
C PHE A 274 4.90 2.12 16.58
N VAL A 275 5.64 2.04 17.69
CA VAL A 275 6.91 1.30 17.79
C VAL A 275 6.70 -0.18 17.51
N SER A 276 5.62 -0.78 18.02
CA SER A 276 5.27 -2.18 17.77
C SER A 276 4.98 -2.43 16.29
N THR A 277 4.22 -1.54 15.65
CA THR A 277 3.87 -1.64 14.22
C THR A 277 5.12 -1.52 13.35
N VAL A 278 5.92 -0.47 13.55
CA VAL A 278 7.16 -0.24 12.79
C VAL A 278 8.16 -1.38 13.05
N GLY A 279 8.33 -1.79 14.31
CA GLY A 279 9.21 -2.89 14.70
C GLY A 279 8.82 -4.22 14.08
N GLY A 280 7.53 -4.55 14.06
CA GLY A 280 7.00 -5.74 13.40
C GLY A 280 7.24 -5.72 11.88
N CYS A 281 6.99 -4.59 11.22
CA CYS A 281 7.30 -4.42 9.79
C CYS A 281 8.79 -4.63 9.49
N LEU A 282 9.68 -4.02 10.28
CA LEU A 282 11.13 -4.18 10.14
C LEU A 282 11.59 -5.62 10.40
N ALA A 283 11.03 -6.29 11.40
CA ALA A 283 11.35 -7.67 11.71
C ALA A 283 10.94 -8.62 10.57
N LEU A 284 9.78 -8.39 9.95
CA LEU A 284 9.32 -9.16 8.80
C LEU A 284 10.21 -8.92 7.57
N ALA A 285 10.60 -7.68 7.32
CA ALA A 285 11.51 -7.30 6.23
C ALA A 285 12.85 -8.04 6.30
N ARG A 286 13.50 -7.97 7.48
CA ARG A 286 14.82 -8.60 7.71
C ARG A 286 14.78 -10.11 7.53
N ARG A 287 13.72 -10.77 8.01
CA ARG A 287 13.60 -12.24 7.91
C ARG A 287 13.46 -12.72 6.47
N ALA A 288 12.85 -11.92 5.63
CA ALA A 288 12.69 -12.26 4.23
C ALA A 288 13.97 -12.04 3.41
N GLU A 289 14.83 -11.07 3.75
CA GLU A 289 16.17 -10.96 3.16
C GLU A 289 17.03 -12.22 3.43
N ILE A 290 16.85 -12.85 4.60
CA ILE A 290 17.62 -14.03 5.01
C ILE A 290 17.14 -15.31 4.29
N ALA A 291 15.92 -15.31 3.72
CA ALA A 291 15.32 -16.47 3.07
C ALA A 291 15.69 -16.61 1.58
N ASP A 292 16.27 -15.58 0.94
CA ASP A 292 16.78 -15.69 -0.43
C ASP A 292 18.20 -16.31 -0.40
N PRO A 293 18.39 -17.54 -0.92
CA PRO A 293 19.74 -18.07 -1.06
C PRO A 293 20.51 -17.23 -2.09
N PRO A 294 21.83 -17.04 -1.92
CA PRO A 294 22.64 -16.40 -2.93
C PRO A 294 22.53 -17.22 -4.22
N LEU A 295 22.20 -16.53 -5.33
CA LEU A 295 22.25 -17.11 -6.66
C LEU A 295 23.72 -17.49 -6.95
N THR A 296 24.05 -18.77 -6.74
CA THR A 296 25.29 -19.39 -7.22
C THR A 296 25.19 -19.72 -8.70
#